data_AF-A0A9W9TVB4-F1
#
_entry.id   AF-A0A9W9TVB4-F1
#
_cell.length_a   1.000
_cell.length_b   1.000
_cell.length_c   1.000
_cell.angle_alpha   90.00
_cell.angle_beta   90.00
_cell.angle_gamma   90.00
#
_symmetry.space_group_name_H-M   'P 1'
#
loop_
_entity.id
_entity.type
_entity.pdbx_description
1 polymer ?
#
loop_
_entity_poly.entity_id
_entity_poly.type
_entity_poly.pdbx_seq_one_letter_code
_entity_poly.pdbx_strand_id
1 'polypeptide(L)'
;MDIDDYFRWRVGGSGEENLARVQSEDVPRIEEWARRTGSSFAAEKTELIHIIRERRVHLQGHVTSNGNDIEPIIYSQAAGSGI
;
A
#
# COMPACT_ATOMS: atom_id res chain seq x y z
N MET A 1 -22.36 1.61 6.47
CA MET A 1 -21.35 0.69 7.03
C MET A 1 -20.04 1.43 6.88
N ASP A 2 -19.48 1.86 8.00
CA ASP A 2 -18.16 2.49 8.00
C ASP A 2 -17.11 1.37 7.88
N ILE A 3 -16.06 1.59 7.11
CA ILE A 3 -14.96 0.64 6.95
C ILE A 3 -13.75 1.28 7.60
N ASP A 4 -13.33 0.71 8.73
CA ASP A 4 -12.18 1.22 9.47
C ASP A 4 -10.86 0.85 8.79
N ASP A 5 -10.75 -0.38 8.26
CA ASP A 5 -9.53 -0.89 7.63
C ASP A 5 -9.81 -1.59 6.28
N TYR A 6 -8.93 -1.36 5.30
CA TYR A 6 -8.94 -2.03 4.00
C TYR A 6 -7.55 -2.57 3.66
N PHE A 7 -7.48 -3.86 3.31
CA PHE A 7 -6.23 -4.52 2.95
C PHE A 7 -6.26 -5.05 1.51
N ARG A 8 -5.19 -4.80 0.76
CA ARG A 8 -4.98 -5.35 -0.57
C ARG A 8 -3.57 -5.94 -0.70
N TRP A 9 -3.53 -7.16 -1.20
CA TRP A 9 -2.34 -7.98 -1.38
C TRP A 9 -2.21 -8.35 -2.85
N ARG A 10 -0.97 -8.31 -3.34
CA ARG A 10 -0.58 -8.81 -4.66
C ARG A 10 0.59 -9.77 -4.49
N VAL A 11 0.57 -10.84 -5.29
CA VAL A 11 1.64 -11.84 -5.36
C VAL A 11 1.95 -12.01 -6.85
N GLY A 12 3.23 -11.95 -7.19
CA GLY A 12 3.73 -11.88 -8.56
C GLY A 12 5.20 -12.27 -8.63
N GLY A 13 5.79 -12.21 -9.83
CA GLY A 13 7.16 -12.67 -10.06
C GLY A 13 8.23 -11.75 -9.47
N SER A 14 7.91 -10.47 -9.24
CA SER A 14 8.80 -9.48 -8.64
C SER A 14 8.06 -8.42 -7.83
N GLY A 15 8.78 -7.70 -6.97
CA GLY A 15 8.25 -6.55 -6.24
C GLY A 15 7.81 -5.42 -7.17
N GLU A 16 8.59 -5.16 -8.23
CA GLU A 16 8.27 -4.14 -9.24
C GLU A 16 6.97 -4.46 -10.00
N GLU A 17 6.77 -5.72 -10.41
CA GLU A 17 5.52 -6.14 -11.05
C GLU A 17 4.34 -5.91 -10.11
N ASN A 18 4.48 -6.29 -8.84
CA ASN A 18 3.43 -6.09 -7.85
C ASN A 18 3.13 -4.60 -7.64
N LEU A 19 4.15 -3.75 -7.50
CA LEU A 19 3.99 -2.29 -7.38
C LEU A 19 3.25 -1.71 -8.59
N ALA A 20 3.68 -2.05 -9.80
CA ALA A 20 3.07 -1.58 -11.02
C ALA A 20 1.58 -1.94 -11.08
N ARG A 21 1.21 -3.13 -10.63
CA ARG A 21 -0.19 -3.59 -10.58
C ARG A 21 -0.98 -2.97 -9.45
N VAL A 22 -0.38 -2.75 -8.28
CA VAL A 22 -1.03 -1.98 -7.19
C VAL A 22 -1.35 -0.57 -7.70
N GLN A 23 -0.39 0.11 -8.33
CA GLN A 23 -0.58 1.46 -8.84
C GLN A 23 -1.61 1.54 -9.99
N SER A 24 -1.53 0.63 -10.96
CA SER A 24 -2.36 0.71 -12.17
C SER A 24 -3.73 0.06 -12.05
N GLU A 25 -3.90 -0.94 -11.17
CA GLU A 25 -5.15 -1.69 -11.03
C GLU A 25 -5.84 -1.40 -9.69
N ASP A 26 -5.12 -1.46 -8.57
CA ASP A 26 -5.73 -1.43 -7.24
C ASP A 26 -6.06 -0.01 -6.78
N VAL A 27 -5.11 0.94 -6.88
CA VAL A 27 -5.33 2.34 -6.49
C VAL A 27 -6.55 2.95 -7.19
N PRO A 28 -6.70 2.88 -8.54
CA PRO A 28 -7.86 3.46 -9.21
C PRO A 28 -9.18 2.81 -8.78
N ARG A 29 -9.16 1.50 -8.50
CA ARG A 29 -10.35 0.78 -8.03
C ARG A 29 -10.77 1.23 -6.64
N ILE A 30 -9.81 1.46 -5.75
CA ILE A 30 -10.03 1.91 -4.38
C ILE A 30 -10.55 3.36 -4.39
N GLU A 31 -9.94 4.23 -5.17
CA GLU A 31 -10.36 5.63 -5.34
C GLU A 31 -11.78 5.72 -5.94
N GLU A 32 -12.10 4.91 -6.95
CA GLU A 32 -13.45 4.85 -7.54
C GLU A 32 -14.49 4.34 -6.54
N TRP A 33 -14.13 3.34 -5.72
CA TRP A 33 -15.02 2.86 -4.67
C TRP A 33 -15.30 3.93 -3.61
N ALA A 34 -14.26 4.67 -3.16
CA ALA A 34 -14.40 5.80 -2.24
C ALA A 34 -15.35 6.86 -2.82
N ARG A 35 -15.12 7.25 -4.08
CA ARG A 35 -15.97 8.23 -4.78
C ARG A 35 -17.44 7.79 -4.86
N ARG A 36 -17.71 6.50 -5.09
CA ARG A 36 -19.08 5.96 -5.21
C ARG A 36 -19.81 5.84 -3.87
N THR A 37 -19.08 5.63 -2.79
CA THR A 37 -19.64 5.39 -1.46
C THR A 37 -19.66 6.64 -0.58
N GLY A 38 -18.92 7.69 -0.96
CA GLY A 38 -18.66 8.84 -0.12
C GLY A 38 -17.60 8.57 0.97
N SER A 39 -16.93 7.42 0.93
CA SER A 39 -15.81 7.10 1.81
C SER A 39 -14.56 7.89 1.42
N SER A 40 -13.64 8.04 2.37
CA SER A 40 -12.33 8.66 2.18
C SER A 40 -11.23 7.73 2.69
N PHE A 41 -10.07 7.76 2.05
CA PHE A 41 -8.88 7.04 2.50
C PHE A 41 -7.86 8.04 3.03
N ALA A 42 -7.43 7.82 4.27
CA ALA A 42 -6.35 8.59 4.90
C ALA A 42 -5.00 8.12 4.34
N ALA A 43 -4.53 8.77 3.26
CA ALA A 43 -3.29 8.40 2.59
C ALA A 43 -2.09 8.43 3.56
N GLU A 44 -2.12 9.32 4.55
CA GLU A 44 -1.12 9.45 5.61
C GLU A 44 -1.06 8.26 6.57
N LYS A 45 -2.10 7.41 6.60
CA LYS A 45 -2.16 6.19 7.40
C LYS A 45 -1.96 4.93 6.55
N THR A 46 -1.82 5.07 5.23
CA THR A 46 -1.67 3.93 4.34
C THR A 46 -0.26 3.37 4.46
N GLU A 47 -0.16 2.07 4.74
CA GLU A 47 1.11 1.36 4.77
C GLU A 47 1.30 0.53 3.49
N LEU A 48 2.47 0.64 2.87
CA LEU A 48 2.91 -0.26 1.81
C LEU A 48 3.90 -1.27 2.39
N ILE A 49 3.57 -2.56 2.29
CA ILE A 49 4.34 -3.62 2.94
C ILE A 49 4.91 -4.55 1.88
N HIS A 50 6.23 -4.59 1.79
CA HIS A 50 6.95 -5.45 0.85
C HIS A 50 7.51 -6.69 1.54
N ILE A 51 6.94 -7.85 1.20
CA ILE A 51 7.40 -9.16 1.68
C ILE A 51 8.10 -9.86 0.52
N ILE A 52 9.43 -9.81 0.50
CA ILE A 52 10.26 -10.53 -0.47
C ILE A 52 11.46 -11.20 0.24
N ARG A 53 12.09 -12.19 -0.40
CA ARG A 53 13.17 -12.96 0.24
C ARG A 53 14.46 -12.15 0.46
N GLU A 54 14.71 -11.13 -0.36
CA GLU A 54 15.94 -10.31 -0.29
C GLU A 54 15.71 -8.96 0.39
N ARG A 55 16.30 -8.77 1.58
CA ARG A 55 16.14 -7.58 2.43
C ARG A 55 16.55 -6.26 1.78
N ARG A 56 17.49 -6.25 0.83
CA ARG A 56 17.93 -5.01 0.13
C ARG A 56 16.87 -4.44 -0.81
N VAL A 57 15.94 -5.27 -1.26
CA VAL A 57 14.91 -4.90 -2.24
C VAL A 57 13.61 -4.49 -1.52
N HIS A 58 13.53 -4.63 -0.18
CA HIS A 58 12.31 -4.37 0.61
C HIS A 58 11.85 -2.90 0.54
N LEU A 59 12.79 -1.97 0.39
CA LEU A 59 12.53 -0.52 0.44
C LEU A 59 12.44 0.13 -0.95
N GLN A 60 12.39 -0.67 -2.03
CA GLN A 60 12.40 -0.12 -3.38
C GLN A 60 10.98 0.14 -3.90
N GLY A 61 10.81 1.31 -4.51
CA GLY A 61 9.57 1.77 -5.15
C GLY A 61 8.67 2.59 -4.21
N HIS A 62 7.55 3.07 -4.75
CA HIS A 62 6.49 3.75 -4.01
C HIS A 62 5.16 3.54 -4.75
N VAL A 63 4.07 3.84 -4.07
CA VAL A 63 2.73 3.94 -4.68
C VAL A 63 2.18 5.33 -4.38
N THR A 64 1.66 6.01 -5.38
CA THR A 64 0.98 7.29 -5.21
C THR A 64 -0.53 7.04 -5.05
N SER A 65 -1.12 7.58 -3.99
CA SER A 65 -2.58 7.58 -3.77
C SER A 65 -3.04 8.94 -3.28
N ASN A 66 -4.11 9.48 -3.87
CA ASN A 66 -4.61 10.84 -3.57
C ASN A 66 -3.50 11.92 -3.62
N GLY A 67 -2.49 11.75 -4.49
CA GLY A 67 -1.36 12.67 -4.61
C GLY A 67 -0.29 12.57 -3.52
N ASN A 68 -0.37 11.58 -2.63
CA ASN A 68 0.66 11.29 -1.62
C ASN A 68 1.46 10.05 -2.04
N ASP A 69 2.78 10.14 -1.93
CA ASP A 69 3.66 9.00 -2.14
C ASP A 69 3.75 8.17 -0.87
N ILE A 70 3.42 6.88 -1.01
CA ILE A 70 3.46 5.89 0.04
C ILE A 70 4.68 5.01 -0.20
N GLU A 71 5.68 5.18 0.64
CA GLU A 71 6.91 4.38 0.60
C GLU A 71 6.73 3.04 1.32
N PRO A 72 7.41 1.98 0.86
CA PRO A 72 7.38 0.69 1.51
C PRO A 72 8.06 0.73 2.88
N ILE A 73 7.40 0.18 3.90
CA ILE A 73 7.95 0.01 5.23
C ILE A 73 8.39 -1.44 5.49
N ILE A 74 9.48 -1.63 6.24
CA ILE A 74 9.87 -2.95 6.74
C ILE A 74 9.23 -3.16 8.11
N TYR A 75 8.47 -4.25 8.27
CA TYR A 75 7.79 -4.56 9.54
C TYR A 75 8.75 -4.77 10.74
N SER A 76 10.07 -4.94 10.52
CA SER A 76 11.05 -4.92 11.61
C SER A 76 11.23 -3.54 12.25
N GLN A 77 10.75 -2.46 11.62
CA GLN A 77 10.67 -1.12 12.22
C GLN A 77 9.26 -0.79 12.74
N ALA A 78 8.20 -1.28 12.10
CA ALA A 78 6.82 -1.08 12.56
C ALA A 78 6.54 -1.80 13.90
N ALA A 79 7.20 -2.93 14.16
CA ALA A 79 7.07 -3.67 15.42
C ALA A 79 7.91 -3.10 16.59
N GLY A 80 8.61 -1.97 16.40
CA GLY A 80 9.58 -1.43 17.37
C GLY A 80 9.19 -0.13 18.08
N SER A 81 8.10 0.55 17.69
CA SER A 81 7.66 1.81 18.30
C SER A 81 6.42 1.65 19.18
N GLY A 82 6.40 0.55 19.95
CA GLY A 82 5.33 0.23 20.88
C GLY A 82 5.88 -0.42 22.15
N ILE A 83 6.66 0.34 22.93
CA ILE A 83 6.78 0.28 24.41
C ILE A 83 7.40 1.59 24.90
#